data_AF-A0ABD0QDB5-F1
#
_entry.id   AF-A0ABD0QDB5-F1
#
_cell.length_a   1.000
_cell.length_b   1.000
_cell.length_c   1.000
_cell.angle_alpha   90.00
_cell.angle_beta   90.00
_cell.angle_gamma   90.00
#
_symmetry.space_group_name_H-M   'P 1'
#
loop_
_entity.id
_entity.type
_entity.pdbx_description
1 polymer ?
#
loop_
_entity_poly.entity_id
_entity_poly.type
_entity_poly.pdbx_seq_one_letter_code
_entity_poly.pdbx_strand_id
1 'polypeptide(L)'
;MEGETIQLTCVVSNTVGPLSVTLQWTDKEGTGPAVNVATVDREGTVTPGPTFRERSSFGEVRMERVRPDTFTLFLYNAFPTDEGQYRCSATEWSQSGAAPDWTWQQIGDESASKTIT
;
A
#
# COMPACT_ATOMS: atom_id res chain seq x y z
N MET A 1 -15.08 -7.98 -13.59
CA MET A 1 -13.89 -7.19 -13.25
C MET A 1 -13.66 -6.05 -14.21
N GLU A 2 -13.73 -6.24 -15.53
CA GLU A 2 -13.55 -5.13 -16.47
C GLU A 2 -14.55 -3.99 -16.21
N GLY A 3 -14.04 -2.77 -16.02
CA GLY A 3 -14.84 -1.58 -15.71
C GLY A 3 -15.34 -1.47 -14.26
N GLU A 4 -15.11 -2.48 -13.41
CA GLU A 4 -15.48 -2.43 -12.00
C GLU A 4 -14.46 -1.66 -11.16
N THR A 5 -14.81 -1.38 -9.91
CA THR A 5 -13.88 -0.82 -8.92
C THR A 5 -13.33 -1.93 -8.04
N ILE A 6 -12.00 -2.08 -8.01
CA ILE A 6 -11.32 -2.90 -7.01
C ILE A 6 -11.11 -2.04 -5.77
N GLN A 7 -11.59 -2.51 -4.63
CA GLN A 7 -11.32 -1.90 -3.33
C GLN A 7 -10.59 -2.90 -2.43
N LEU A 8 -9.40 -2.52 -1.97
CA LEU A 8 -8.60 -3.30 -1.03
C LEU A 8 -8.32 -2.46 0.21
N THR A 9 -8.74 -2.97 1.37
CA THR A 9 -8.47 -2.32 2.66
C THR A 9 -7.49 -3.16 3.46
N CYS A 10 -6.40 -2.52 3.90
CA CYS A 10 -5.39 -3.05 4.77
C CYS A 10 -5.57 -2.41 6.15
N VAL A 11 -5.86 -3.24 7.16
CA VAL A 11 -6.05 -2.84 8.56
C VAL A 11 -4.96 -3.50 9.37
N VAL A 12 -4.16 -2.70 10.08
CA VAL A 12 -3.07 -3.18 10.94
C VAL A 12 -3.53 -3.13 12.39
N SER A 13 -3.51 -4.26 13.09
CA SER A 13 -4.01 -4.34 14.46
C SER A 13 -2.87 -4.20 15.47
N ASN A 14 -3.20 -3.81 16.71
CA ASN A 14 -2.26 -3.78 17.85
C ASN A 14 -1.03 -2.90 17.65
N THR A 15 -1.17 -1.79 16.92
CA THR A 15 -0.09 -0.84 16.68
C THR A 15 0.03 0.15 17.84
N VAL A 16 1.26 0.45 18.23
CA VAL A 16 1.71 1.39 19.26
C VAL A 16 2.44 2.61 18.66
N GLY A 17 2.71 2.62 17.35
CA GLY A 17 3.45 3.68 16.66
C GLY A 17 2.94 3.96 15.24
N PRO A 18 3.52 4.98 14.56
CA PRO A 18 3.18 5.28 13.18
C PRO A 18 3.59 4.17 12.22
N LEU A 19 2.82 4.04 11.14
CA LEU A 19 2.99 3.01 10.11
C LEU A 19 3.41 3.64 8.79
N SER A 20 4.31 2.95 8.08
CA SER A 20 4.45 3.09 6.63
C SER A 20 3.92 1.83 5.95
N VAL A 21 3.34 1.97 4.75
CA VAL A 21 2.77 0.85 4.00
C VAL A 21 3.31 0.82 2.58
N THR A 22 3.62 -0.37 2.08
CA THR A 22 3.88 -0.63 0.67
C THR A 22 2.82 -1.58 0.15
N LEU A 23 2.14 -1.21 -0.94
CA LEU A 23 1.20 -2.06 -1.64
C LEU A 23 1.84 -2.53 -2.95
N GLN A 24 2.01 -3.85 -3.08
CA GLN A 24 2.62 -4.48 -4.25
C GLN A 24 1.57 -5.30 -5.00
N TRP A 25 1.78 -5.45 -6.30
CA TRP A 25 0.98 -6.29 -7.19
C TRP A 25 1.88 -7.22 -7.99
N THR A 26 1.44 -8.46 -8.17
CA THR A 26 2.02 -9.45 -9.08
C THR A 26 0.90 -9.94 -9.99
N ASP A 27 1.22 -10.17 -11.26
CA ASP A 27 0.27 -10.72 -12.23
C ASP A 27 -0.35 -12.06 -11.79
N LYS A 28 -1.46 -12.42 -12.44
CA LYS A 28 -2.23 -13.64 -12.16
C LYS A 28 -1.43 -14.93 -12.36
N GLU A 29 -0.44 -14.94 -13.24
CA GLU A 29 0.40 -16.11 -13.49
C GLU A 29 1.47 -16.28 -12.40
N GLY A 30 1.77 -15.21 -11.65
CA GLY A 30 2.81 -15.19 -10.64
C GLY A 30 4.21 -15.30 -11.23
N THR A 31 4.36 -15.07 -12.53
CA THR A 31 5.62 -15.26 -13.27
C THR A 31 6.45 -13.98 -13.34
N GLY A 32 5.79 -12.81 -13.28
CA GLY A 32 6.44 -11.51 -13.23
C GLY A 32 6.93 -11.11 -11.84
N PRO A 33 7.81 -10.09 -11.76
CA PRO A 33 8.23 -9.52 -10.49
C PRO A 33 7.07 -8.78 -9.82
N ALA A 34 7.05 -8.76 -8.49
CA ALA A 34 6.17 -7.87 -7.74
C ALA A 34 6.55 -6.40 -8.02
N VAL A 35 5.57 -5.58 -8.38
CA VAL A 35 5.75 -4.14 -8.61
C VAL A 35 4.94 -3.34 -7.60
N ASN A 36 5.44 -2.16 -7.23
CA ASN A 36 4.71 -1.29 -6.31
C ASN A 36 3.52 -0.67 -7.04
N VAL A 37 2.34 -0.77 -6.43
CA VAL A 37 1.16 0.02 -6.81
C VAL A 37 1.29 1.41 -6.21
N ALA A 38 1.53 1.49 -4.90
CA ALA A 38 1.79 2.73 -4.17
C ALA A 38 2.48 2.46 -2.83
N THR A 39 3.10 3.49 -2.27
CA THR A 39 3.62 3.52 -0.90
C THR A 39 2.97 4.65 -0.11
N VAL A 40 2.90 4.49 1.21
CA VAL A 40 2.48 5.51 2.16
C VAL A 40 3.57 5.62 3.22
N ASP A 41 4.14 6.81 3.40
CA ASP A 41 5.13 7.04 4.46
C ASP A 41 4.47 7.22 5.84
N ARG A 42 5.29 7.40 6.89
CA ARG A 42 4.81 7.50 8.28
C ARG A 42 3.92 8.71 8.51
N GLU A 43 4.18 9.77 7.75
CA GLU A 43 3.49 11.05 7.76
C GLU A 43 2.17 10.98 6.95
N GLY A 44 1.95 9.91 6.18
CA GLY A 44 0.76 9.68 5.37
C GLY A 44 0.88 10.13 3.91
N THR A 45 2.07 10.52 3.46
CA THR A 45 2.33 10.90 2.08
C THR A 45 2.24 9.68 1.19
N VAL A 46 1.38 9.75 0.17
CA VAL A 46 1.18 8.68 -0.80
C VAL A 46 2.09 8.91 -2.00
N THR A 47 2.86 7.89 -2.39
CA THR A 47 3.68 7.91 -3.61
C THR A 47 3.26 6.77 -4.55
N PRO A 48 2.75 7.09 -5.75
CA PRO A 48 2.44 6.07 -6.75
C PRO A 48 3.68 5.33 -7.24
N GLY A 49 3.55 4.02 -7.45
CA GLY A 49 4.56 3.20 -8.09
C GLY A 49 4.70 3.53 -9.58
N PRO A 50 5.87 3.30 -10.21
CA PRO A 50 6.13 3.73 -11.59
C PRO A 50 5.09 3.21 -12.60
N THR A 51 4.74 1.93 -12.52
CA THR A 51 3.78 1.27 -13.44
C THR A 51 2.36 1.85 -13.32
N PHE A 52 1.97 2.32 -12.14
CA PHE A 52 0.62 2.84 -11.85
C PHE A 52 0.57 4.38 -11.86
N ARG A 53 1.70 5.05 -12.11
CA ARG A 53 1.83 6.52 -11.97
C ARG A 53 0.89 7.29 -12.89
N GLU A 54 0.82 6.90 -14.15
CA GLU A 54 -0.03 7.57 -15.14
C GLU A 54 -1.51 7.46 -14.75
N ARG A 55 -1.99 6.24 -14.51
CA ARG A 55 -3.35 5.98 -14.03
C ARG A 55 -3.67 6.70 -12.71
N SER A 56 -2.69 6.81 -11.81
CA SER A 56 -2.84 7.60 -10.58
C SER A 56 -3.02 9.10 -10.86
N SER A 57 -2.30 9.64 -11.86
CA SER A 57 -2.44 11.05 -12.25
C SER A 57 -3.80 11.39 -12.85
N PHE A 58 -4.47 10.40 -13.48
CA PHE A 58 -5.87 10.50 -13.91
C PHE A 58 -6.87 10.15 -12.80
N GLY A 59 -6.40 9.77 -11.62
CA GLY A 59 -7.24 9.44 -10.47
C GLY A 59 -7.91 8.07 -10.55
N GLU A 60 -7.51 7.20 -11.49
CA GLU A 60 -8.00 5.82 -11.60
C GLU A 60 -7.42 4.90 -10.53
N VAL A 61 -6.20 5.20 -10.05
CA VAL A 61 -5.54 4.48 -8.97
C VAL A 61 -5.34 5.44 -7.82
N ARG A 62 -5.93 5.13 -6.66
CA ARG A 62 -5.84 5.98 -5.46
C ARG A 62 -5.54 5.12 -4.26
N MET A 63 -4.54 5.51 -3.48
CA MET A 63 -4.30 4.95 -2.17
C MET A 63 -4.53 6.04 -1.13
N GLU A 64 -5.22 5.69 -0.04
CA GLU A 64 -5.60 6.63 1.00
C GLU A 64 -5.30 6.03 2.38
N ARG A 65 -4.76 6.84 3.29
CA ARG A 65 -4.71 6.54 4.72
C ARG A 65 -5.98 7.05 5.38
N VAL A 66 -6.97 6.17 5.55
CA VAL A 66 -8.31 6.51 6.05
C VAL A 66 -8.31 6.68 7.57
N ARG A 67 -7.45 5.94 8.26
CA ARG A 67 -7.16 6.05 9.70
C ARG A 67 -5.67 5.79 9.94
N PRO A 68 -5.11 6.08 11.13
CA PRO A 68 -3.71 5.81 11.42
C PRO A 68 -3.25 4.39 11.10
N ASP A 69 -4.14 3.41 11.24
CA ASP A 69 -3.95 1.97 11.07
C ASP A 69 -4.65 1.36 9.85
N THR A 70 -5.35 2.18 9.05
CA THR A 70 -6.24 1.71 7.97
C THR A 70 -5.91 2.40 6.66
N PHE A 71 -5.56 1.61 5.64
CA PHE A 71 -5.14 2.06 4.33
C PHE A 71 -6.01 1.42 3.27
N THR A 72 -6.52 2.19 2.31
CA THR A 72 -7.39 1.66 1.25
C THR A 72 -6.83 2.00 -0.13
N LEU A 73 -6.72 0.99 -0.99
CA LEU A 73 -6.53 1.14 -2.42
C LEU A 73 -7.89 1.12 -3.12
N PHE A 74 -8.09 2.08 -4.00
CA PHE A 74 -9.13 2.11 -5.01
C PHE A 74 -8.49 2.03 -6.39
N LEU A 75 -8.93 1.05 -7.19
CA LEU A 75 -8.59 0.96 -8.60
C LEU A 75 -9.91 1.01 -9.38
N TYR A 76 -10.19 2.16 -9.95
CA TYR A 76 -11.37 2.44 -10.77
C TYR A 76 -11.13 1.98 -12.21
N ASN A 77 -12.22 1.64 -12.90
CA ASN A 77 -12.20 1.17 -14.29
C ASN A 77 -11.17 0.05 -14.48
N ALA A 78 -11.29 -1.02 -13.69
CA ALA A 78 -10.32 -2.10 -13.69
C ALA A 78 -10.19 -2.76 -15.08
N PHE A 79 -8.96 -3.09 -15.45
CA PHE A 79 -8.62 -3.83 -16.65
C PHE A 79 -8.37 -5.32 -16.30
N PRO A 80 -8.46 -6.25 -17.27
CA PRO A 80 -8.06 -7.64 -17.04
C PRO A 80 -6.61 -7.79 -16.55
N THR A 81 -5.73 -6.87 -16.94
CA THR A 81 -4.33 -6.83 -16.46
C THR A 81 -4.19 -6.40 -15.01
N ASP A 82 -5.24 -5.93 -14.36
CA ASP A 82 -5.24 -5.62 -12.93
C ASP A 82 -5.56 -6.86 -12.07
N GLU A 83 -5.93 -8.00 -12.69
CA GLU A 83 -6.00 -9.30 -12.02
C GLU A 83 -4.62 -9.73 -11.53
N GLY A 84 -4.58 -10.34 -10.34
CA GLY A 84 -3.32 -10.74 -9.74
C GLY A 84 -3.35 -10.78 -8.22
N GLN A 85 -2.18 -10.98 -7.63
CA GLN A 85 -2.01 -10.94 -6.19
C GLN A 85 -1.59 -9.54 -5.74
N TYR A 86 -2.38 -8.95 -4.86
CA TYR A 86 -2.03 -7.71 -4.17
C TYR A 86 -1.50 -8.03 -2.78
N ARG A 87 -0.33 -7.51 -2.41
CA ARG A 87 0.29 -7.66 -1.08
C ARG A 87 0.41 -6.30 -0.41
N CYS A 88 -0.22 -6.14 0.75
CA CYS A 88 0.02 -5.03 1.66
C CYS A 88 1.12 -5.42 2.64
N SER A 89 2.18 -4.63 2.72
CA SER A 89 3.24 -4.77 3.72
C SER A 89 3.28 -3.51 4.57
N ALA A 90 3.02 -3.65 5.87
CA ALA A 90 3.06 -2.57 6.84
C ALA A 90 4.33 -2.67 7.69
N THR A 91 4.93 -1.52 7.98
CA THR A 91 6.08 -1.39 8.86
C THR A 91 5.75 -0.40 9.96
N GLU A 92 5.92 -0.83 11.20
CA GLU A 92 5.68 -0.02 12.37
C GLU A 92 6.97 0.59 12.90
N TRP A 93 6.89 1.87 13.27
CA TRP A 93 8.03 2.67 13.68
C TRP A 93 7.86 3.19 15.09
N SER A 94 8.97 3.26 15.83
CA SER A 94 9.06 4.03 17.07
C SER A 94 10.11 5.13 16.93
N GLN A 95 9.82 6.25 17.58
CA GLN A 95 10.75 7.34 17.72
C GLN A 95 11.56 7.15 19.00
N SER A 96 12.89 7.09 18.87
CA SER A 96 13.83 6.92 19.99
C SER A 96 14.81 8.08 20.06
N GLY A 97 15.20 8.48 21.27
CA GLY A 97 16.15 9.56 21.53
C GLY A 97 15.51 10.85 22.05
N ALA A 98 16.31 11.91 22.15
CA ALA A 98 15.87 13.23 22.57
C ALA A 98 16.08 14.24 21.44
N ALA A 99 15.23 15.27 21.36
CA ALA A 99 15.43 16.34 20.39
C ALA A 99 16.79 17.04 20.61
N PRO A 100 17.55 17.38 19.54
CA PRO A 100 17.18 17.29 18.13
C PRO A 100 17.50 15.94 17.45
N ASP A 101 18.20 15.01 18.10
CA ASP A 101 18.81 13.81 17.51
C ASP A 101 17.93 12.56 17.62
N TRP A 102 16.62 12.74 17.48
CA TRP A 102 15.71 11.61 17.50
C TRP A 102 15.85 10.76 16.23
N THR A 103 15.70 9.45 16.37
CA THR A 103 15.84 8.48 15.27
C THR A 103 14.60 7.62 15.17
N TRP A 104 14.28 7.23 13.95
CA TRP A 104 13.23 6.25 13.68
C TRP A 104 13.82 4.84 13.70
N GLN A 105 13.20 3.96 14.47
CA GLN A 105 13.53 2.54 14.55
C GLN A 105 12.32 1.75 14.09
N GLN A 106 12.52 0.78 13.20
CA GLN A 106 11.49 -0.19 12.87
C GLN A 106 11.29 -1.12 14.07
N ILE A 107 10.05 -1.30 14.50
CA ILE A 107 9.69 -2.14 15.65
C ILE A 107 8.77 -3.30 15.29
N GLY A 108 8.22 -3.32 14.07
CA GLY A 108 7.41 -4.42 13.58
C GLY A 108 7.23 -4.37 12.06
N ASP A 109 7.00 -5.53 11.47
CA ASP A 109 6.58 -5.70 10.08
C ASP A 109 5.54 -6.80 9.97
N GLU A 110 4.48 -6.52 9.22
CA GLU A 110 3.44 -7.48 8.91
C GLU A 110 3.04 -7.35 7.45
N SER A 111 2.59 -8.45 6.85
CA SER A 111 2.06 -8.41 5.49
C SER A 111 0.89 -9.35 5.30
N ALA A 112 0.00 -8.98 4.38
CA ALA A 112 -1.14 -9.78 3.97
C ALA A 112 -1.33 -9.68 2.45
N SER A 113 -1.73 -10.78 1.82
CA SER A 113 -2.00 -10.83 0.39
C SER A 113 -3.48 -11.13 0.12
N LYS A 114 -4.03 -10.57 -0.97
CA LYS A 114 -5.33 -10.92 -1.53
C LYS A 114 -5.21 -11.08 -3.04
N THR A 115 -5.74 -12.19 -3.56
CA THR A 115 -5.82 -12.43 -5.00
C THR A 115 -7.13 -11.89 -5.54
N ILE A 116 -7.06 -11.17 -6.66
CA ILE A 116 -8.20 -10.68 -7.44
C ILE A 116 -8.19 -11.38 -8.79
N THR A 117 -9.36 -11.89 -9.20
CA THR A 117 -9.57 -12.75 -10.38
C THR A 117 -10.79 -12.35 -11.16
#